data_AF-A0A964KXQ4-F1
#
_entry.id   AF-A0A964KXQ4-F1
#
_cell.length_a   1.000
_cell.length_b   1.000
_cell.length_c   1.000
_cell.angle_alpha   90.00
_cell.angle_beta   90.00
_cell.angle_gamma   90.00
#
_symmetry.space_group_name_H-M   'P 1'
#
loop_
_entity.id
_entity.type
_entity.pdbx_description
1 polymer ?
#
loop_
_entity_poly.entity_id
_entity_poly.type
_entity_poly.pdbx_seq_one_letter_code
_entity_poly.pdbx_strand_id
1 'polypeptide(L)' 'MQAAAQAMTGTADGLSPFPHLSLAYGDAHVAYARQRQLLAGDYSGQTIVFDRLAICRSSSHVPISEWVCLEQLPLASA' A
#
# COMPACT_ATOMS: atom_id res chain seq x y z
N MET A 1 4.52 -19.55 1.44
CA MET A 1 3.67 -18.38 1.11
C MET A 1 4.22 -17.59 -0.08
N GLN A 2 5.52 -17.30 -0.14
CA GLN A 2 6.13 -16.46 -1.19
C GLN A 2 6.06 -17.05 -2.62
N ALA A 3 6.26 -18.36 -2.78
CA ALA A 3 6.19 -19.03 -4.09
C ALA A 3 4.78 -19.03 -4.71
N ALA A 4 3.73 -19.11 -3.88
CA ALA A 4 2.34 -19.08 -4.36
C ALA A 4 1.91 -17.67 -4.83
N ALA A 5 2.40 -16.63 -4.15
CA ALA A 5 2.16 -15.23 -4.52
C ALA A 5 2.79 -14.85 -5.88
N GLN A 6 4.04 -15.27 -6.13
CA GLN A 6 4.71 -15.07 -7.42
C GLN A 6 4.02 -15.80 -8.58
N ALA A 7 3.61 -17.05 -8.36
CA ALA A 7 2.91 -17.85 -9.38
C ALA A 7 1.55 -17.27 -9.78
N MET A 8 0.86 -16.58 -8.86
CA MET A 8 -0.46 -16.00 -9.12
C MET A 8 -0.43 -14.60 -9.77
N THR A 9 0.65 -13.83 -9.58
CA THR A 9 0.66 -12.40 -9.95
C THR A 9 1.70 -12.02 -10.98
N GLY A 10 2.71 -12.88 -11.23
CA GLY A 10 3.77 -12.60 -12.20
C GLY A 10 4.66 -11.42 -11.82
N THR A 11 4.55 -10.89 -10.60
CA THR A 11 5.32 -9.72 -10.16
C THR A 11 6.65 -10.12 -9.55
N ALA A 12 7.72 -9.41 -9.93
CA ALA A 12 9.07 -9.59 -9.40
C ALA A 12 9.14 -9.36 -7.86
N ASP A 13 10.23 -9.81 -7.25
CA ASP A 13 10.49 -9.64 -5.82
C ASP A 13 10.26 -8.18 -5.35
N GLY A 14 9.55 -8.03 -4.22
CA GLY A 14 9.25 -6.73 -3.61
C GLY A 14 7.90 -6.13 -4.00
N LEU A 15 7.15 -6.75 -4.92
CA LEU A 15 5.79 -6.32 -5.26
C LEU A 15 4.77 -7.12 -4.45
N SER A 16 3.90 -6.41 -3.71
CA SER A 16 2.75 -7.05 -3.06
C SER A 16 1.78 -7.51 -4.15
N PRO A 17 1.41 -8.80 -4.18
CA PRO A 17 0.48 -9.34 -5.17
C PRO A 17 -0.95 -8.79 -5.01
N PHE A 18 -1.23 -8.08 -3.91
CA PHE A 18 -2.57 -7.61 -3.58
C PHE A 18 -2.62 -6.07 -3.61
N PRO A 19 -3.57 -5.47 -4.35
CA PRO A 19 -3.82 -4.04 -4.23
C PRO A 19 -4.26 -3.76 -2.79
N HIS A 20 -3.50 -2.91 -2.11
CA HIS A 20 -3.74 -2.56 -0.71
C HIS A 20 -3.32 -1.11 -0.45
N LEU A 21 -3.94 -0.50 0.54
CA LEU A 21 -3.53 0.81 1.06
C LEU A 21 -2.87 0.59 2.42
N SER A 22 -1.58 0.92 2.53
CA SER A 22 -0.88 0.86 3.82
C SER A 22 -1.46 1.93 4.77
N LEU A 23 -1.90 1.52 5.96
CA LEU A 23 -2.42 2.45 6.98
C LEU A 23 -1.36 2.91 7.98
N ALA A 24 -0.31 2.10 8.20
CA ALA A 24 0.79 2.41 9.10
C ALA A 24 2.05 1.63 8.71
N TYR A 25 3.23 2.18 9.01
CA TYR A 25 4.52 1.53 8.88
C TYR A 25 5.17 1.32 10.26
N GLY A 26 5.78 0.16 10.46
CA GLY A 26 6.46 -0.21 11.70
C GLY A 26 6.52 -1.72 11.89
N ASP A 27 7.13 -2.15 12.98
CA ASP A 27 7.24 -3.56 13.29
C ASP A 27 5.89 -4.15 13.71
N ALA A 28 5.60 -5.34 13.18
CA ALA A 28 4.40 -6.07 13.55
C ALA A 28 4.49 -6.50 15.01
N HIS A 29 3.70 -5.85 15.88
CA HIS A 29 3.60 -6.23 17.29
C HIS A 29 2.21 -6.81 17.60
N VAL A 30 2.20 -7.84 18.45
CA VAL A 30 0.98 -8.54 18.93
C VAL A 30 0.05 -7.57 19.68
N ALA A 31 0.60 -6.61 20.42
CA ALA A 31 -0.17 -5.62 21.18
C ALA A 31 -1.11 -4.76 20.32
N TYR A 32 -0.91 -4.70 19.01
CA TYR A 32 -1.74 -3.91 18.08
C TYR A 32 -2.78 -4.75 17.33
N ALA A 33 -2.91 -6.05 17.63
CA ALA A 33 -3.81 -6.94 16.89
C ALA A 33 -5.27 -6.48 16.93
N ARG A 34 -5.76 -6.06 18.11
CA ARG A 34 -7.12 -5.56 18.29
C ARG A 34 -7.37 -4.28 17.49
N GLN A 35 -6.43 -3.34 17.54
CA GLN A 35 -6.52 -2.06 16.84
C GLN A 35 -6.57 -2.27 15.32
N ARG A 36 -5.76 -3.20 14.79
CA ARG A 36 -5.81 -3.58 13.37
C ARG A 36 -7.18 -4.15 12.97
N GLN A 37 -7.80 -4.97 13.82
CA GLN A 37 -9.13 -5.53 13.55
C GLN A 37 -10.23 -4.46 13.56
N LEU A 38 -10.18 -3.52 14.51
CA LEU A 38 -11.14 -2.42 14.56
C LEU A 38 -11.05 -1.55 13.29
N LEU A 39 -9.82 -1.15 12.90
CA LEU A 39 -9.60 -0.39 11.67
C LEU A 39 -10.08 -1.15 10.42
N ALA A 40 -9.86 -2.46 10.34
CA ALA A 40 -10.35 -3.26 9.22
C ALA A 40 -11.87 -3.26 9.13
N GLY A 41 -12.57 -3.28 10.27
CA GLY A 41 -14.02 -3.16 10.34
C GLY A 41 -14.52 -1.79 9.86
N ASP A 42 -13.86 -0.71 10.29
CA ASP A 42 -14.24 0.65 9.92
C ASP A 42 -14.17 0.90 8.41
N TYR A 43 -13.16 0.34 7.73
CA TYR A 43 -12.96 0.53 6.28
C TYR A 43 -13.62 -0.53 5.39
N SER A 44 -14.18 -1.59 5.96
CA SER A 44 -14.79 -2.67 5.18
C SER A 44 -15.98 -2.17 4.36
N GLY A 45 -16.00 -2.50 3.07
CA GLY A 45 -17.08 -2.14 2.15
C GLY A 45 -17.11 -0.68 1.71
N GLN A 46 -16.13 0.14 2.12
CA GLN A 46 -16.01 1.51 1.64
C GLN A 46 -15.42 1.55 0.22
N THR A 47 -15.85 2.55 -0.56
CA THR A 47 -15.33 2.80 -1.90
C THR A 47 -14.27 3.90 -1.87
N ILE A 48 -13.14 3.65 -2.53
CA ILE A 48 -12.09 4.64 -2.77
C ILE A 48 -12.04 4.92 -4.26
N VAL A 49 -12.07 6.21 -4.63
CA VAL A 49 -11.88 6.65 -6.01
C VAL A 49 -10.44 7.13 -6.18
N PHE A 50 -9.71 6.51 -7.10
CA PHE A 50 -8.38 6.97 -7.51
C PHE A 50 -8.52 7.88 -8.71
N ASP A 51 -8.33 9.19 -8.53
CA ASP A 51 -8.47 10.21 -9.58
C ASP A 51 -7.12 10.71 -10.12
N ARG A 52 -6.01 10.30 -9.51
CA ARG A 52 -4.66 10.77 -9.80
C ARG A 52 -3.61 9.67 -9.66
N LEU A 53 -2.52 9.86 -10.40
CA LEU A 53 -1.26 9.16 -10.20
C LEU A 53 -0.20 10.15 -9.72
N ALA A 54 0.69 9.68 -8.84
CA ALA A 54 1.81 10.47 -8.34
C ALA A 54 3.14 9.80 -8.72
N ILE A 55 4.10 10.61 -9.15
CA ILE A 55 5.50 10.21 -9.28
C ILE A 55 6.20 10.60 -7.99
N CYS A 56 6.72 9.62 -7.26
CA CYS A 56 7.34 9.84 -5.96
C CYS A 56 8.79 9.35 -5.95
N ARG A 57 9.66 10.06 -5.22
CA ARG A 57 10.94 9.51 -4.79
C ARG A 57 10.74 8.81 -3.46
N SER A 58 10.67 7.48 -3.49
CA SER A 58 10.50 6.62 -2.32
C SER A 58 11.14 5.26 -2.58
N SER A 59 11.69 4.62 -1.56
CA SER A 59 12.07 3.21 -1.61
C SER A 59 12.27 2.66 -0.19
N SER A 60 12.52 1.35 -0.08
CA SER A 60 12.97 0.72 1.19
C SER A 60 14.31 1.27 1.70
N HIS A 61 15.08 1.98 0.87
CA HIS A 61 16.38 2.57 1.21
C HIS A 61 16.31 4.08 1.43
N VAL A 62 15.14 4.72 1.25
CA VAL A 62 14.94 6.15 1.48
C VAL A 62 14.09 6.31 2.75
N PRO A 63 14.57 7.02 3.79
CA PRO A 63 13.77 7.27 4.99
C PRO A 63 12.42 7.91 4.64
N ILE A 64 11.35 7.50 5.33
CA ILE A 64 9.99 8.02 5.07
C ILE A 64 9.93 9.56 5.17
N SER A 65 10.70 10.14 6.10
CA SER A 65 10.81 11.60 6.27
C SER A 65 11.38 12.34 5.05
N GLU A 66 12.02 11.62 4.13
CA GLU A 66 12.63 12.15 2.91
C GLU A 66 11.84 11.80 1.64
N TRP A 67 10.72 11.08 1.79
CA TRP A 67 9.82 10.80 0.67
C TRP A 67 9.22 12.09 0.17
N VAL A 68 9.16 12.22 -1.16
CA VAL A 68 8.64 13.42 -1.79
C VAL A 68 7.85 13.07 -3.04
N CYS A 69 6.71 13.74 -3.19
CA CYS A 69 5.93 13.74 -4.42
C CYS A 69 6.58 14.72 -5.40
N LEU A 70 7.07 14.20 -6.53
CA LEU A 70 7.73 14.98 -7.57
C LEU A 70 6.70 15.56 -8.55
N GLU A 71 5.67 14.78 -8.87
CA GLU A 71 4.64 15.16 -9.84
C GLU A 71 3.32 14.45 -9.54
N GLN A 72 2.20 15.06 -9.93
CA GLN A 72 0.86 14.45 -9.89
C GLN A 72 0.13 14.68 -11.19
N LEU A 73 -0.48 13.62 -11.73
CA LEU A 73 -1.18 13.61 -13.00
C LEU A 73 -2.63 13.16 -12.76
N PRO A 74 -3.64 13.84 -13.33
CA PRO A 74 -5.01 13.35 -13.29
C PRO A 74 -5.12 12.07 -14.12
N LEU A 75 -5.84 11.08 -13.60
CA LEU A 75 -6.33 9.97 -14.40
C LEU A 75 -7.51 10.46 -15.22
N ALA A 76 -7.55 10.13 -16.52
CA ALA A 76 -8.71 10.43 -17.34
C ALA A 76 -9.95 9.74 -16.72
N SER A 77 -11.05 10.48 -16.61
CA SER A 77 -12.34 9.88 -16.24
C SER A 77 -12.68 8.79 -17.26
N ALA A 78 -12.91 7.57 -16.77
CA ALA A 78 -13.41 6.46 -17.58
C ALA A 78 -14.79 6.76 -18.16
#